data_AF-A0A495FEC4-F1
#
_entry.id   AF-A0A495FEC4-F1
#
_cell.length_a   1.000
_cell.length_b   1.000
_cell.length_c   1.000
_cell.angle_alpha   90.00
_cell.angle_beta   90.00
_cell.angle_gamma   90.00
#
_symmetry.space_group_name_H-M   'P 1'
#
loop_
_entity.id
_entity.type
_entity.pdbx_description
1 polymer ?
#
loop_
_entity_poly.entity_id
_entity_poly.type
_entity_poly.pdbx_seq_one_letter_code
_entity_poly.pdbx_strand_id
1 'polypeptide(L)'
;MLHSGTTKTPVYVAQRLNRRLIEEADEKRAKRFFADTRLRSAERAELEDYKHSGDSRGQMAPAGDMHTPTAMVQSFSLANMVPQIAQHNSGAWSKIEQDTRHYVRRAKGDVFVITGPVFTDAGPRIGANGVKVPTYLYKLVYDATTQRAWAHWQQNREGETVGRPISYQELVNRTGVEFLPRNAFQH
;
A
#
# COMPACT_ATOMS: atom_id res chain seq x y z
N MET A 1 -4.60 6.81 7.15
CA MET A 1 -4.16 5.40 7.26
C MET A 1 -4.70 4.82 8.55
N LEU A 2 -5.00 3.52 8.57
CA LEU A 2 -5.33 2.78 9.79
C LEU A 2 -4.15 1.86 10.11
N HIS A 3 -3.65 1.88 11.34
CA HIS A 3 -2.49 1.09 11.78
C HIS A 3 -2.91 0.02 12.80
N SER A 4 -2.27 -1.15 12.76
CA SER A 4 -2.50 -2.21 13.74
C SER A 4 -1.28 -2.41 14.64
N GLY A 5 -1.44 -2.21 15.94
CA GLY A 5 -0.38 -2.48 16.91
C GLY A 5 0.00 -3.96 17.02
N THR A 6 -0.94 -4.86 16.70
CA THR A 6 -0.74 -6.32 16.73
C THR A 6 0.15 -6.81 15.59
N THR A 7 -0.04 -6.28 14.39
CA THR A 7 0.80 -6.62 13.22
C THR A 7 2.00 -5.70 13.08
N LYS A 8 1.95 -4.50 13.68
CA LYS A 8 2.92 -3.40 13.55
C LYS A 8 3.05 -2.91 12.11
N THR A 9 1.96 -3.02 11.35
CA THR A 9 1.83 -2.62 9.94
C THR A 9 0.53 -1.84 9.75
N PRO A 10 0.35 -1.12 8.63
CA PRO A 10 -0.96 -0.57 8.31
C PRO A 10 -1.97 -1.70 8.09
N VAL A 11 -3.23 -1.46 8.49
CA VAL A 11 -4.39 -2.24 8.04
C VAL A 11 -4.69 -1.88 6.59
N TYR A 12 -4.72 -0.58 6.30
CA TYR A 12 -4.73 -0.04 4.94
C TYR A 12 -4.29 1.42 4.93
N VAL A 13 -3.88 1.87 3.74
CA VAL A 13 -3.59 3.27 3.44
C VAL A 13 -4.45 3.70 2.26
N ALA A 14 -5.16 4.82 2.42
CA ALA A 14 -6.01 5.41 1.40
C ALA A 14 -5.35 6.69 0.86
N GLN A 15 -5.36 6.86 -0.46
CA GLN A 15 -4.85 8.01 -1.19
C GLN A 15 -5.94 8.55 -2.11
N ARG A 16 -6.02 9.87 -2.24
CA ARG A 16 -6.78 10.54 -3.30
C ARG A 16 -5.77 11.08 -4.30
N LEU A 17 -5.82 10.59 -5.53
CA LEU A 17 -4.91 10.95 -6.60
C LEU A 17 -5.70 11.57 -7.76
N ASN A 18 -5.08 12.49 -8.48
CA ASN A 18 -5.59 12.98 -9.75
C ASN A 18 -4.41 13.43 -10.62
N ARG A 19 -4.68 13.79 -11.87
CA ARG A 19 -3.65 14.22 -12.83
C ARG A 19 -2.70 15.27 -12.23
N ARG A 20 -3.25 16.35 -11.69
CA ARG A 20 -2.48 17.46 -11.10
C ARG A 20 -1.53 16.96 -10.00
N LEU A 21 -2.04 16.16 -9.06
CA LEU A 21 -1.23 15.64 -7.95
C LEU A 21 -0.10 14.72 -8.43
N ILE A 22 -0.32 13.92 -9.48
CA ILE A 22 0.72 13.05 -10.05
C ILE A 22 1.75 13.85 -10.86
N GLU A 23 1.36 14.95 -11.49
CA GLU A 23 2.28 15.86 -12.21
C GLU A 23 3.12 16.71 -11.25
N GLU A 24 2.57 17.06 -10.08
CA GLU A 24 3.27 17.78 -9.01
C GLU A 24 4.12 16.86 -8.12
N ALA A 25 4.05 15.55 -8.28
CA ALA A 25 4.86 14.60 -7.52
C ALA A 25 6.36 14.78 -7.87
N ASP A 26 7.13 15.27 -6.90
CA ASP A 26 8.58 15.46 -7.05
C ASP A 26 9.30 14.12 -6.85
N GLU A 27 10.14 13.75 -7.82
CA GLU A 27 10.96 12.54 -7.75
C GLU A 27 12.14 12.65 -6.76
N LYS A 28 12.39 13.83 -6.17
CA LYS A 28 13.40 14.00 -5.11
C LYS A 28 12.97 13.29 -3.83
N ARG A 29 13.22 11.99 -3.82
CA ARG A 29 12.93 11.09 -2.70
C ARG A 29 13.70 11.54 -1.46
N ALA A 30 12.96 11.77 -0.37
CA ALA A 30 13.54 11.53 0.96
C ALA A 30 14.07 10.09 0.97
N LYS A 31 15.21 9.83 1.63
CA LYS A 31 15.84 8.49 1.59
C LYS A 31 15.86 7.79 2.95
N ARG A 32 15.21 8.37 3.96
CA ARG A 32 15.38 7.93 5.35
C ARG A 32 14.07 7.44 5.95
N PHE A 33 13.98 6.13 6.10
CA PHE A 33 12.94 5.46 6.89
C PHE A 33 13.06 5.83 8.36
N PHE A 34 11.94 5.90 9.07
CA PHE A 34 11.90 6.18 10.50
C PHE A 34 10.73 5.48 11.19
N ALA A 35 10.90 5.11 12.45
CA ALA A 35 9.82 4.62 13.30
C ALA A 35 8.85 5.77 13.64
N ASP A 36 7.54 5.51 13.60
CA ASP A 36 6.54 6.55 13.85
C ASP A 36 6.41 6.81 15.36
N THR A 37 6.90 7.97 15.81
CA THR A 37 6.89 8.35 17.22
C THR A 37 5.51 8.68 17.78
N ARG A 38 4.49 8.78 16.93
CA ARG A 38 3.09 8.92 17.37
C ARG A 38 2.50 7.61 17.87
N LEU A 39 3.11 6.48 17.50
CA LEU A 39 2.72 5.15 17.95
C LEU A 39 3.50 4.76 19.20
N ARG A 40 2.87 3.98 20.09
CA ARG A 40 3.54 3.41 21.27
C ARG A 40 4.64 2.46 20.80
N SER A 41 5.74 2.39 21.55
CA SER A 41 6.89 1.51 21.21
C SER A 41 6.46 0.05 21.02
N ALA A 42 5.56 -0.46 21.87
CA ALA A 42 5.05 -1.83 21.77
C ALA A 42 4.17 -2.12 20.52
N GLU A 43 3.72 -1.07 19.83
CA GLU A 43 2.74 -1.14 18.73
C GLU A 43 3.34 -0.71 17.38
N ARG A 44 4.62 -0.34 17.35
CA ARG A 44 5.29 0.15 16.14
C ARG A 44 6.44 -0.76 15.72
N ALA A 45 6.77 -0.69 14.44
CA ALA A 45 7.99 -1.29 13.91
C ALA A 45 9.18 -0.34 14.11
N GLU A 46 10.36 -0.92 14.28
CA GLU A 46 11.65 -0.24 14.33
C GLU A 46 12.49 -0.60 13.10
N LEU A 47 13.50 0.21 12.79
CA LEU A 47 14.38 -0.04 11.65
C LEU A 47 15.15 -1.36 11.79
N GLU A 48 15.51 -1.73 13.02
CA GLU A 48 16.21 -2.98 13.32
C GLU A 48 15.34 -4.21 13.09
N ASP A 49 14.00 -4.11 13.07
CA ASP A 49 13.15 -5.26 12.77
C ASP A 49 13.28 -5.72 11.31
N TYR A 50 13.53 -4.77 10.41
CA TYR A 50 13.72 -5.03 8.98
C TYR A 50 15.16 -5.41 8.64
N LYS A 51 16.11 -4.99 9.46
CA LYS A 51 17.53 -5.23 9.22
C LYS A 51 17.83 -6.73 9.33
N HIS A 52 18.54 -7.28 8.36
CA HIS A 52 18.87 -8.71 8.26
C HIS A 52 17.66 -9.67 8.21
N SER A 53 16.43 -9.17 8.05
CA SER A 53 15.23 -10.02 7.91
C SER A 53 15.14 -10.74 6.56
N GLY A 54 15.82 -10.21 5.54
CA GLY A 54 15.63 -10.62 4.13
C GLY A 54 14.50 -9.87 3.43
N ASP A 55 13.57 -9.26 4.18
CA ASP A 55 12.48 -8.47 3.63
C ASP A 55 12.87 -7.00 3.38
N SER A 56 12.26 -6.44 2.33
CA SER A 56 12.30 -5.01 2.06
C SER A 56 11.19 -4.27 2.80
N ARG A 57 11.27 -2.93 2.84
CA ARG A 57 10.24 -2.04 3.40
C ARG A 57 9.29 -1.62 2.28
N GLY A 58 8.19 -2.35 2.12
CA GLY A 58 7.18 -2.11 1.09
C GLY A 58 6.23 -0.98 1.46
N GLN A 59 6.18 0.09 0.65
CA GLN A 59 5.29 1.23 0.88
C GLN A 59 3.85 0.92 0.48
N MET A 60 2.87 1.21 1.34
CA MET A 60 1.45 1.13 0.95
C MET A 60 0.98 2.38 0.20
N ALA A 61 1.39 3.56 0.66
CA ALA A 61 1.38 4.80 -0.12
C ALA A 61 2.80 5.10 -0.61
N PRO A 62 3.09 4.91 -1.91
CA PRO A 62 4.45 5.01 -2.41
C PRO A 62 4.93 6.45 -2.48
N ALA A 63 6.23 6.65 -2.27
CA ALA A 63 6.89 7.95 -2.35
C ALA A 63 6.64 8.65 -3.70
N GLY A 64 6.55 7.88 -4.79
CA GLY A 64 6.29 8.39 -6.15
C GLY A 64 4.91 9.00 -6.36
N ASP A 65 4.01 8.92 -5.38
CA ASP A 65 2.68 9.54 -5.43
C ASP A 65 2.60 10.82 -4.57
N MET A 66 3.72 11.22 -3.93
CA MET A 66 3.73 12.32 -2.95
C MET A 66 4.06 13.66 -3.62
N HIS A 67 3.09 14.58 -3.61
CA HIS A 67 3.16 15.91 -4.25
C HIS A 67 3.66 17.04 -3.35
N THR A 68 4.01 16.74 -2.09
CA THR A 68 4.62 17.72 -1.17
C THR A 68 5.83 17.11 -0.47
N PRO A 69 6.84 17.92 -0.10
CA PRO A 69 7.97 17.45 0.69
C PRO A 69 7.56 16.78 2.01
N THR A 70 6.53 17.32 2.67
CA THR A 70 5.99 16.75 3.91
C THR A 70 5.39 15.37 3.66
N ALA A 71 4.54 15.23 2.63
CA ALA A 71 3.96 13.93 2.27
C ALA A 71 5.05 12.93 1.86
N MET A 72 6.07 13.39 1.13
CA MET A 72 7.23 12.60 0.75
C MET A 72 7.92 12.03 1.98
N VAL A 73 8.27 12.85 2.98
CA VAL A 73 8.88 12.37 4.22
C VAL A 73 7.94 11.40 4.95
N GLN A 74 6.66 11.74 5.10
CA GLN A 74 5.70 10.87 5.80
C GLN A 74 5.54 9.50 5.13
N SER A 75 5.72 9.40 3.81
CA SER A 75 5.69 8.11 3.10
C SER A 75 6.80 7.14 3.55
N PHE A 76 7.85 7.62 4.21
CA PHE A 76 8.96 6.80 4.76
C PHE A 76 8.75 6.39 6.23
N SER A 77 7.63 6.78 6.86
CA SER A 77 7.25 6.24 8.17
C SER A 77 7.08 4.72 8.09
N LEU A 78 7.63 3.98 9.05
CA LEU A 78 7.43 2.53 9.16
C LEU A 78 5.97 2.14 9.39
N ALA A 79 5.12 3.07 9.84
CA ALA A 79 3.67 2.84 9.89
C ALA A 79 3.05 2.64 8.50
N ASN A 80 3.70 3.14 7.44
CA ASN A 80 3.29 2.97 6.03
C ASN A 80 3.96 1.74 5.37
N MET A 81 4.68 0.92 6.14
CA MET A 81 5.47 -0.17 5.62
C MET A 81 4.91 -1.54 5.98
N VAL A 82 5.17 -2.50 5.11
CA VAL A 82 5.06 -3.93 5.38
C VAL A 82 6.38 -4.61 5.03
N PRO A 83 6.73 -5.74 5.67
CA PRO A 83 7.74 -6.64 5.15
C PRO A 83 7.31 -7.14 3.76
N GLN A 84 8.12 -6.88 2.74
CA GLN A 84 7.81 -7.26 1.38
C GLN A 84 9.02 -7.89 0.71
N ILE A 85 8.82 -9.01 0.01
CA ILE A 85 9.86 -9.68 -0.75
C ILE A 85 10.46 -8.70 -1.78
N ALA A 86 11.79 -8.56 -1.77
CA ALA A 86 12.47 -7.51 -2.53
C ALA A 86 12.21 -7.57 -4.05
N GLN A 87 12.12 -8.78 -4.61
CA GLN A 87 11.79 -9.01 -6.02
C GLN A 87 10.33 -8.64 -6.32
N HIS A 88 9.40 -8.93 -5.39
CA HIS A 88 7.99 -8.54 -5.52
C HIS A 88 7.84 -7.02 -5.49
N ASN A 89 8.47 -6.36 -4.50
CA ASN A 89 8.44 -4.92 -4.30
C ASN A 89 8.98 -4.15 -5.50
N SER A 90 10.21 -4.45 -5.93
CA SER A 90 10.86 -3.74 -7.03
C SER A 90 10.40 -4.18 -8.43
N GLY A 91 9.76 -5.35 -8.54
CA GLY A 91 9.25 -5.91 -9.78
C GLY A 91 7.75 -5.69 -9.97
N ALA A 92 6.98 -6.76 -9.78
CA ALA A 92 5.56 -6.79 -10.12
C ALA A 92 4.73 -5.74 -9.38
N TRP A 93 5.04 -5.47 -8.10
CA TRP A 93 4.34 -4.46 -7.33
C TRP A 93 4.64 -3.04 -7.83
N SER A 94 5.91 -2.71 -8.08
CA SER A 94 6.29 -1.43 -8.68
C SER A 94 5.62 -1.19 -10.04
N LYS A 95 5.46 -2.25 -10.86
CA LYS A 95 4.72 -2.16 -12.12
C LYS A 95 3.25 -1.80 -11.88
N ILE A 96 2.57 -2.42 -10.92
CA ILE A 96 1.17 -2.08 -10.55
C ILE A 96 1.05 -0.61 -10.12
N GLU A 97 2.00 -0.10 -9.34
CA GLU A 97 2.03 1.31 -8.93
C GLU A 97 2.21 2.24 -10.14
N GLN A 98 3.10 1.91 -11.07
CA GLN A 98 3.31 2.68 -12.31
C GLN A 98 2.06 2.66 -13.20
N ASP A 99 1.44 1.50 -13.40
CA ASP A 99 0.21 1.37 -14.20
C ASP A 99 -0.95 2.15 -13.56
N THR A 100 -1.04 2.15 -12.23
CA THR A 100 -2.02 2.96 -11.49
C THR A 100 -1.78 4.45 -11.74
N ARG A 101 -0.53 4.94 -11.63
CA ARG A 101 -0.21 6.35 -11.95
C ARG A 101 -0.53 6.70 -13.41
N HIS A 102 -0.24 5.80 -14.35
CA HIS A 102 -0.60 6.00 -15.76
C HIS A 102 -2.12 6.12 -15.97
N TYR A 103 -2.92 5.32 -15.26
CA TYR A 103 -4.36 5.46 -15.26
C TYR A 103 -4.79 6.83 -14.73
N VAL A 104 -4.28 7.23 -13.56
CA VAL A 104 -4.63 8.50 -12.90
C VAL A 104 -4.31 9.71 -13.79
N ARG A 105 -3.20 9.69 -14.53
CA ARG A 105 -2.86 10.76 -15.49
C ARG A 105 -3.92 10.92 -16.58
N ARG A 106 -4.63 9.86 -16.96
CA ARG A 106 -5.68 9.90 -18.01
C ARG A 106 -7.08 10.13 -17.44
N ALA A 107 -7.29 9.91 -16.15
CA ALA A 107 -8.58 10.11 -15.50
C ALA A 107 -9.04 11.58 -15.59
N LYS A 108 -10.37 11.78 -15.63
CA LYS A 108 -10.98 13.11 -15.71
C LYS A 108 -11.12 13.79 -14.34
N GLY A 109 -11.15 13.01 -13.27
CA GLY A 109 -11.32 13.50 -11.91
C GLY A 109 -10.52 12.69 -10.91
N ASP A 110 -11.01 12.65 -9.68
CA ASP A 110 -10.32 11.98 -8.58
C ASP A 110 -10.40 10.44 -8.70
N VAL A 111 -9.26 9.81 -8.42
CA VAL A 111 -9.10 8.37 -8.29
C VAL A 111 -8.67 8.08 -6.86
N PHE A 112 -9.45 7.27 -6.17
CA PHE A 112 -9.17 6.83 -4.81
C PHE A 112 -8.45 5.49 -4.88
N VAL A 113 -7.29 5.41 -4.23
CA VAL A 113 -6.46 4.20 -4.17
C VAL A 113 -6.39 3.75 -2.72
N ILE A 114 -6.73 2.48 -2.46
CA ILE A 114 -6.61 1.87 -1.13
C ILE A 114 -5.67 0.68 -1.25
N THR A 115 -4.54 0.75 -0.55
CA THR A 115 -3.52 -0.30 -0.54
C THR A 115 -3.43 -0.92 0.85
N GLY A 116 -3.33 -2.24 0.93
CA GLY A 116 -3.16 -2.90 2.23
C GLY A 116 -2.63 -4.33 2.17
N PRO A 117 -2.13 -4.82 3.32
CA PRO A 117 -1.75 -6.22 3.51
C PRO A 117 -2.94 -7.13 3.82
N VAL A 118 -2.77 -8.41 3.48
CA VAL A 118 -3.60 -9.51 3.97
C VAL A 118 -2.71 -10.56 4.61
N PHE A 119 -3.07 -10.95 5.82
CA PHE A 119 -2.32 -11.88 6.64
C PHE A 119 -3.06 -13.19 6.77
N THR A 120 -2.32 -14.30 6.80
CA THR A 120 -2.80 -15.58 7.31
C THR A 120 -2.39 -15.71 8.78
N ASP A 121 -3.07 -16.59 9.54
CA ASP A 121 -2.78 -16.79 10.97
C ASP A 121 -1.36 -17.33 11.20
N ALA A 122 -0.89 -18.20 10.32
CA ALA A 122 0.46 -18.77 10.33
C ALA A 122 1.54 -17.88 9.69
N GLY A 123 1.22 -16.62 9.35
CA GLY A 123 2.16 -15.71 8.70
C GLY A 123 3.39 -15.41 9.58
N PRO A 124 4.61 -15.40 9.01
CA PRO A 124 5.82 -15.18 9.79
C PRO A 124 5.88 -13.75 10.35
N ARG A 125 6.79 -13.55 11.30
CA ARG A 125 7.10 -12.25 11.89
C ARG A 125 8.61 -12.00 11.81
N ILE A 126 8.99 -10.75 11.58
CA ILE A 126 10.39 -10.33 11.53
C ILE A 126 10.73 -9.43 12.71
N GLY A 127 12.01 -9.42 13.10
CA GLY A 127 12.53 -8.55 14.13
C GLY A 127 12.12 -8.89 15.56
N ALA A 128 12.76 -8.25 16.52
CA ALA A 128 12.49 -8.44 17.95
C ALA A 128 11.08 -7.95 18.33
N ASN A 129 10.56 -6.95 17.62
CA ASN A 129 9.20 -6.45 17.85
C ASN A 129 8.14 -7.34 17.17
N GLY A 130 8.53 -8.29 16.32
CA GLY A 130 7.60 -9.23 15.69
C GLY A 130 6.64 -8.57 14.70
N VAL A 131 7.17 -7.82 13.74
CA VAL A 131 6.39 -7.21 12.65
C VAL A 131 5.86 -8.31 11.74
N LYS A 132 4.54 -8.36 11.51
CA LYS A 132 3.91 -9.45 10.75
C LYS A 132 4.19 -9.29 9.26
N VAL A 133 4.53 -10.39 8.60
CA VAL A 133 4.76 -10.45 7.15
C VAL A 133 3.43 -10.79 6.44
N PRO A 134 2.95 -9.96 5.50
CA PRO A 134 1.74 -10.22 4.75
C PRO A 134 1.92 -11.40 3.78
N THR A 135 0.87 -12.20 3.64
CA THR A 135 0.80 -13.26 2.62
C THR A 135 0.42 -12.68 1.26
N TYR A 136 -0.47 -11.69 1.25
CA TYR A 136 -0.89 -10.99 0.04
C TYR A 136 -0.87 -9.48 0.25
N LEU A 137 -0.77 -8.76 -0.86
CA LEU A 137 -1.00 -7.33 -0.95
C LEU A 137 -2.13 -7.06 -1.94
N TYR A 138 -2.99 -6.12 -1.60
CA TYR A 138 -4.03 -5.63 -2.50
C TYR A 138 -3.88 -4.14 -2.77
N LYS A 139 -4.31 -3.73 -3.97
CA LYS A 139 -4.44 -2.32 -4.35
C LYS A 139 -5.78 -2.13 -5.06
N LEU A 140 -6.75 -1.57 -4.34
CA LEU A 140 -8.04 -1.14 -4.87
C LEU A 140 -7.87 0.22 -5.55
N VAL A 141 -8.41 0.34 -6.76
CA VAL A 141 -8.49 1.59 -7.51
C VAL A 141 -9.97 1.87 -7.79
N TYR A 142 -10.43 3.06 -7.41
CA TYR A 142 -11.78 3.55 -7.65
C TYR A 142 -11.73 4.90 -8.37
N ASP A 143 -12.24 4.95 -9.59
CA ASP A 143 -12.39 6.19 -10.35
C ASP A 143 -13.77 6.80 -10.07
N ALA A 144 -13.80 7.94 -9.38
CA ALA A 144 -15.04 8.57 -8.97
C ALA A 144 -15.82 9.22 -10.12
N THR A 145 -15.17 9.47 -11.26
CA THR A 145 -15.85 10.05 -12.44
C THR A 145 -16.58 8.97 -13.24
N THR A 146 -15.99 7.78 -13.35
CA THR A 146 -16.59 6.66 -14.10
C THR A 146 -17.33 5.67 -13.21
N GLN A 147 -17.23 5.82 -11.89
CA GLN A 147 -17.74 4.88 -10.88
C GLN A 147 -17.21 3.45 -11.06
N ARG A 148 -16.02 3.30 -11.64
CA ARG A 148 -15.40 1.99 -11.86
C ARG A 148 -14.44 1.67 -10.74
N ALA A 149 -14.51 0.43 -10.25
CA ALA A 149 -13.58 -0.10 -9.27
C ALA A 149 -12.99 -1.45 -9.70
N TRP A 150 -11.70 -1.63 -9.44
CA TRP A 150 -11.01 -2.91 -9.60
C TRP A 150 -9.90 -3.01 -8.56
N ALA A 151 -9.41 -4.22 -8.30
CA ALA A 151 -8.29 -4.42 -7.40
C ALA A 151 -7.21 -5.30 -8.01
N HIS A 152 -5.96 -4.97 -7.73
CA HIS A 152 -4.86 -5.91 -7.87
C HIS A 152 -4.76 -6.74 -6.60
N TRP A 153 -4.51 -8.03 -6.74
CA TRP A 153 -4.28 -8.97 -5.64
C TRP A 153 -3.05 -9.79 -5.97
N GLN A 154 -1.99 -9.67 -5.17
CA GLN A 154 -0.72 -10.36 -5.42
C GLN A 154 -0.20 -11.06 -4.18
N GLN A 155 0.40 -12.22 -4.39
CA GLN A 155 1.10 -12.92 -3.32
C GLN A 155 2.46 -12.26 -3.06
N ASN A 156 2.80 -12.06 -1.78
CA ASN A 156 4.09 -11.54 -1.37
C ASN A 156 5.15 -12.64 -1.44
N ARG A 157 5.61 -12.96 -2.65
CA ARG A 157 6.58 -14.03 -2.91
C ARG A 157 7.52 -13.68 -4.07
N GLU A 158 8.63 -14.41 -4.13
CA GLU A 158 9.52 -14.39 -5.30
C GLU A 158 8.81 -14.94 -6.54
N GLY A 159 9.17 -14.41 -7.71
CA GLY A 159 8.63 -14.83 -9.00
C GLY A 159 7.18 -14.44 -9.28
N GLU A 160 6.51 -13.70 -8.38
CA GLU A 160 5.15 -13.22 -8.61
C GLU A 160 5.10 -12.28 -9.83
N THR A 161 4.11 -12.47 -10.69
CA THR A 161 3.91 -11.65 -11.91
C THR A 161 2.59 -10.88 -11.86
N VAL A 162 2.48 -9.81 -12.66
CA VAL A 162 1.25 -9.00 -12.71
C VAL A 162 0.16 -9.78 -13.45
N GLY A 163 -0.84 -10.23 -12.69
CA GLY A 163 -2.05 -10.85 -13.22
C GLY A 163 -3.15 -9.84 -13.58
N ARG A 164 -4.27 -10.37 -14.10
CA ARG A 164 -5.48 -9.57 -14.33
C ARG A 164 -6.04 -9.05 -12.99
N PRO A 165 -6.58 -7.82 -12.95
CA PRO A 165 -7.29 -7.34 -11.77
C PRO A 165 -8.51 -8.21 -11.44
N ILE A 166 -8.84 -8.26 -10.15
CA ILE A 166 -10.09 -8.82 -9.64
C ILE A 166 -11.16 -7.71 -9.53
N SER A 167 -12.42 -8.12 -9.44
CA SER A 167 -13.52 -7.19 -9.19
C SER A 167 -13.47 -6.62 -7.77
N TYR A 168 -14.15 -5.49 -7.55
CA TYR A 168 -14.34 -4.96 -6.20
C TYR A 168 -15.05 -5.97 -5.28
N GLN A 169 -16.09 -6.66 -5.78
CA GLN A 169 -16.81 -7.66 -4.98
C GLN A 169 -15.90 -8.82 -4.56
N GLU A 170 -15.01 -9.28 -5.44
CA GLU A 170 -14.05 -10.32 -5.09
C GLU A 170 -13.05 -9.84 -4.03
N LEU A 171 -12.62 -8.57 -4.08
CA LEU A 171 -11.81 -8.00 -3.01
C LEU A 171 -12.57 -8.02 -1.67
N VAL A 172 -13.82 -7.56 -1.65
CA VAL A 172 -14.67 -7.57 -0.44
C VAL A 172 -14.84 -8.99 0.10
N ASN A 173 -15.05 -9.98 -0.76
CA ASN A 173 -15.18 -11.38 -0.35
C ASN A 173 -13.89 -11.91 0.31
N ARG A 174 -12.72 -11.50 -0.20
CA ARG A 174 -11.41 -11.93 0.34
C ARG A 174 -11.03 -11.23 1.64
N THR A 175 -11.37 -9.95 1.79
CA THR A 175 -10.97 -9.15 2.94
C THR A 175 -12.02 -9.09 4.04
N GLY A 176 -13.29 -9.31 3.70
CA GLY A 176 -14.44 -9.06 4.57
C GLY A 176 -14.72 -7.57 4.81
N VAL A 177 -14.12 -6.66 4.03
CA VAL A 177 -14.18 -5.21 4.25
C VAL A 177 -14.88 -4.51 3.09
N GLU A 178 -15.95 -3.78 3.38
CA GLU A 178 -16.54 -2.79 2.46
C GLU A 178 -15.70 -1.51 2.48
N PHE A 179 -14.95 -1.24 1.40
CA PHE A 179 -14.05 -0.07 1.32
C PHE A 179 -14.71 1.19 0.74
N LEU A 180 -15.73 1.00 -0.10
CA LEU A 180 -16.44 2.07 -0.80
C LEU A 180 -17.87 2.15 -0.24
N PRO A 181 -18.46 3.36 -0.15
CA PRO A 181 -19.82 3.51 0.35
C PRO A 181 -20.81 2.82 -0.60
N ARG A 182 -21.93 2.31 -0.06
CA ARG A 182 -22.91 1.50 -0.82
C ARG A 182 -23.52 2.21 -2.03
N ASN A 183 -23.53 3.53 -2.03
CA ASN A 183 -24.01 4.36 -3.14
C ASN A 183 -22.95 4.63 -4.22
N ALA A 184 -21.72 4.13 -4.07
CA ALA A 184 -20.63 4.38 -5.03
C ALA A 184 -20.92 3.86 -6.45
N PHE A 185 -21.82 2.88 -6.60
CA PHE A 185 -22.13 2.20 -7.86
C PHE A 185 -23.59 2.34 -8.31
N GLN A 186 -24.39 3.18 -7.65
CA GLN A 186 -25.80 3.36 -8.00
C GLN A 186 -25.94 4.52 -8.99
N HIS A 187 -25.98 4.23 -10.31
CA HIS A 187 -26.64 5.01 -11.35
C HIS A 187 -26.91 4.14 -12.59
#